data_AF-A0A9Q4P9Y4-F1
#
_entry.id   AF-A0A9Q4P9Y4-F1
#
_cell.length_a   1.000
_cell.length_b   1.000
_cell.length_c   1.000
_cell.angle_alpha   90.00
_cell.angle_beta   90.00
_cell.angle_gamma   90.00
#
_symmetry.space_group_name_H-M   'P 1'
#
loop_
_entity.id
_entity.type
_entity.pdbx_description
1 polymer ?
#
loop_
_entity_poly.entity_id
_entity_poly.type
_entity_poly.pdbx_seq_one_letter_code
_entity_poly.pdbx_strand_id
1 'polypeptide(L)'
;MAISTISTIIYAIAACYIFVQSYNMPERIMLMAEKSVKERNWENTLTQTEKYINSGRTNQLISYFHNLALYHTGKLPYHLFDYPQKLGVKSLYFPWNSDSRESEYGHFIYEDLGYINEAQRWEFESMVVWGETAPHLINLARYNIANKRPKVAQRFINLLKQSLFYKKEAEALEKWLPTGNVPGLKVSPGKTSNTPVRFANVINIGPELQYLCEQDSTNRMAFEYLMGNLLLSNNVIRFVNNLKFIHNFDYPQMPPAYEEALYIYKLGVGEETFSKSGFTVSEQTEKRFQQYYGLYKNREMQRLKSEFGNTYWYYLNFISPYGDKIIKN
;
A
#
# COMPACT_ATOMS: atom_id res chain seq x y z
N MET A 1 5.62 6.75 59.76
CA MET A 1 5.71 5.74 58.67
C MET A 1 4.38 5.52 57.96
N ALA A 2 3.26 5.25 58.67
CA ALA A 2 1.95 4.97 58.04
C ALA A 2 1.40 6.07 57.11
N ILE A 3 1.60 7.36 57.44
CA ILE A 3 1.11 8.47 56.61
C ILE A 3 1.87 8.55 55.27
N SER A 4 3.19 8.36 55.30
CA SER A 4 4.04 8.36 54.10
C SER A 4 3.69 7.22 53.15
N THR A 5 3.37 6.03 53.69
CA THR A 5 2.93 4.88 52.89
C THR A 5 1.54 5.08 52.28
N ILE A 6 0.63 5.78 52.97
CA ILE A 6 -0.70 6.09 52.42
C ILE A 6 -0.58 7.12 51.30
N SER A 7 0.25 8.16 51.47
CA SER A 7 0.49 9.18 50.44
C SER A 7 1.13 8.59 49.17
N THR A 8 2.06 7.66 49.28
CA THR A 8 2.66 7.01 48.10
C THR A 8 1.67 6.11 47.36
N ILE A 9 0.80 5.39 48.08
CA ILE A 9 -0.27 4.59 47.46
C ILE A 9 -1.25 5.49 46.72
N ILE A 10 -1.70 6.59 47.33
CA ILE A 10 -2.60 7.56 46.69
C ILE A 10 -1.94 8.15 45.43
N TYR A 11 -0.65 8.51 45.51
CA TYR A 11 0.08 9.04 44.36
C TYR A 11 0.21 8.00 43.24
N ALA A 12 0.50 6.73 43.56
CA ALA A 12 0.60 5.66 42.58
C ALA A 12 -0.75 5.35 41.92
N ILE A 13 -1.85 5.35 42.68
CA ILE A 13 -3.20 5.18 42.14
C ILE A 13 -3.57 6.36 41.23
N ALA A 14 -3.29 7.60 41.67
CA ALA A 14 -3.56 8.80 40.86
C ALA A 14 -2.73 8.81 39.58
N ALA A 15 -1.43 8.46 39.64
CA ALA A 15 -0.56 8.35 38.48
C ALA A 15 -1.03 7.25 37.52
N CYS A 16 -1.42 6.08 38.03
CA CYS A 16 -1.96 4.99 37.22
C CYS A 16 -3.28 5.40 36.54
N TYR A 17 -4.18 6.06 37.28
CA TYR A 17 -5.43 6.59 36.74
C TYR A 17 -5.19 7.62 35.63
N ILE A 18 -4.30 8.60 35.87
CA ILE A 18 -3.91 9.62 34.88
C ILE A 18 -3.28 8.95 33.65
N PHE A 19 -2.39 7.97 33.85
CA PHE A 19 -1.77 7.24 32.75
C PHE A 19 -2.81 6.50 31.90
N VAL A 20 -3.70 5.72 32.52
CA VAL A 20 -4.75 4.97 31.79
C VAL A 20 -5.68 5.90 31.03
N GLN A 21 -6.03 7.06 31.60
CA GLN A 21 -6.90 8.05 30.94
C GLN A 21 -6.19 8.83 29.83
N SER A 22 -4.89 9.10 29.97
CA SER A 22 -4.11 9.86 28.98
C SER A 22 -3.44 9.00 27.91
N TYR A 23 -3.46 7.67 28.06
CA TYR A 23 -2.78 6.76 27.15
C TYR A 23 -3.42 6.74 25.77
N ASN A 24 -2.71 7.26 24.78
CA ASN A 24 -3.16 7.34 23.40
C ASN A 24 -3.06 5.96 22.71
N MET A 25 -4.07 5.11 22.94
CA MET A 25 -4.17 3.79 22.33
C MET A 25 -4.06 3.82 20.79
N PRO A 26 -4.74 4.74 20.06
CA PRO A 26 -4.56 4.87 18.62
C PRO A 26 -3.10 5.10 18.19
N GLU A 27 -2.39 5.99 18.87
CA GLU A 27 -0.98 6.30 18.56
C GLU A 27 -0.07 5.10 18.83
N ARG A 28 -0.28 4.40 19.96
CA ARG A 28 0.44 3.15 20.22
C ARG A 28 0.22 2.12 19.12
N ILE A 29 -1.01 1.96 18.64
CA ILE A 29 -1.32 1.02 17.54
C ILE A 29 -0.59 1.43 16.26
N MET A 30 -0.54 2.73 15.94
CA MET A 30 0.22 3.25 14.79
C MET A 30 1.72 2.94 14.91
N LEU A 31 2.33 3.20 16.07
CA LEU A 31 3.74 2.90 16.32
C LEU A 31 4.04 1.40 16.22
N MET A 32 3.14 0.54 16.71
CA MET A 32 3.28 -0.92 16.60
C MET A 32 3.13 -1.39 15.15
N ALA A 33 2.22 -0.79 14.37
CA ALA A 33 2.08 -1.07 12.94
C ALA A 33 3.35 -0.67 12.18
N GLU A 34 3.88 0.53 12.43
CA GLU A 34 5.13 1.01 11.82
C GLU A 34 6.30 0.07 12.14
N LYS A 35 6.47 -0.28 13.42
CA LYS A 35 7.50 -1.23 13.84
C LYS A 35 7.37 -2.56 13.08
N SER A 36 6.16 -3.08 12.94
CA SER A 36 5.89 -4.35 12.25
C SER A 36 6.23 -4.29 10.76
N VAL A 37 5.95 -3.16 10.10
CA VAL A 37 6.36 -2.92 8.71
C VAL A 37 7.88 -2.87 8.57
N LYS A 38 8.57 -2.14 9.46
CA LYS A 38 10.05 -2.07 9.49
C LYS A 38 10.68 -3.45 9.72
N GLU A 39 10.03 -4.32 10.50
CA GLU A 39 10.45 -5.71 10.73
C GLU A 39 9.98 -6.69 9.64
N ARG A 40 9.28 -6.23 8.60
CA ARG A 40 8.62 -7.05 7.56
C ARG A 40 7.70 -8.15 8.13
N ASN A 41 7.10 -7.90 9.30
CA ASN A 41 6.12 -8.80 9.94
C ASN A 41 4.70 -8.45 9.48
N TRP A 42 4.33 -8.93 8.29
CA TRP A 42 3.10 -8.54 7.62
C TRP A 42 1.82 -9.00 8.33
N GLU A 43 1.82 -10.19 8.94
CA GLU A 43 0.66 -10.67 9.71
C GLU A 43 0.39 -9.82 10.96
N ASN A 44 1.45 -9.38 11.66
CA ASN A 44 1.26 -8.45 12.77
C ASN A 44 0.85 -7.05 12.27
N THR A 45 1.37 -6.59 11.12
CA THR A 45 0.92 -5.33 10.50
C THR A 45 -0.58 -5.35 10.23
N LEU A 46 -1.13 -6.43 9.65
CA LEU A 46 -2.58 -6.60 9.48
C LEU A 46 -3.29 -6.53 10.84
N THR A 47 -2.83 -7.30 11.82
CA THR A 47 -3.41 -7.33 13.17
C THR A 47 -3.47 -5.94 13.83
N GLN A 48 -2.41 -5.12 13.72
CA GLN A 48 -2.40 -3.78 14.31
C GLN A 48 -3.27 -2.81 13.51
N THR A 49 -3.17 -2.82 12.19
CA THR A 49 -3.95 -1.92 11.33
C THR A 49 -5.45 -2.19 11.42
N GLU A 50 -5.87 -3.45 11.50
CA GLU A 50 -7.27 -3.85 11.72
C GLU A 50 -7.84 -3.32 13.03
N LYS A 51 -7.08 -3.39 14.14
CA LYS A 51 -7.50 -2.79 15.43
C LYS A 51 -7.79 -1.30 15.28
N TYR A 52 -6.98 -0.58 14.50
CA TYR A 52 -7.19 0.83 14.25
C TYR A 52 -8.43 1.06 13.36
N ILE A 53 -8.56 0.33 12.25
CA ILE A 53 -9.68 0.44 11.30
C ILE A 53 -11.01 0.10 11.97
N ASN A 54 -11.05 -0.97 12.76
CA ASN A 54 -12.25 -1.42 13.48
C ASN A 54 -12.73 -0.44 14.56
N SER A 55 -11.88 0.50 14.99
CA SER A 55 -12.30 1.60 15.86
C SER A 55 -13.12 2.70 15.14
N GLY A 56 -13.34 2.56 13.83
CA GLY A 56 -14.07 3.52 12.99
C GLY A 56 -13.24 4.72 12.54
N ARG A 57 -11.97 4.79 12.96
CA ARG A 57 -11.02 5.84 12.61
C ARG A 57 -10.49 5.66 11.19
N THR A 58 -10.03 6.75 10.59
CA THR A 58 -9.46 6.74 9.24
C THR A 58 -8.14 7.48 9.27
N ASN A 59 -7.09 6.82 8.81
CA ASN A 59 -5.74 7.36 8.76
C ASN A 59 -5.01 6.79 7.53
N GLN A 60 -4.31 7.65 6.80
CA GLN A 60 -3.66 7.27 5.55
C GLN A 60 -2.52 6.28 5.75
N LEU A 61 -1.66 6.51 6.75
CA LEU A 61 -0.55 5.62 7.08
C LEU A 61 -1.04 4.21 7.44
N ILE A 62 -2.09 4.12 8.25
CA ILE A 62 -2.72 2.84 8.60
C ILE A 62 -3.27 2.13 7.36
N SER A 63 -3.96 2.86 6.48
CA SER A 63 -4.54 2.27 5.27
C SER A 63 -3.45 1.80 4.29
N TYR A 64 -2.38 2.59 4.18
CA TYR A 64 -1.17 2.27 3.41
C TYR A 64 -0.49 1.00 3.91
N PHE A 65 -0.20 0.92 5.20
CA PHE A 65 0.41 -0.27 5.80
C PHE A 65 -0.49 -1.51 5.71
N HIS A 66 -1.80 -1.34 5.84
CA HIS A 66 -2.74 -2.44 5.69
C HIS A 66 -2.71 -3.00 4.26
N ASN A 67 -2.82 -2.14 3.24
CA ASN A 67 -2.73 -2.58 1.83
C ASN A 67 -1.37 -3.21 1.49
N LEU A 68 -0.27 -2.65 2.02
CA LEU A 68 1.07 -3.23 1.86
C LEU A 68 1.16 -4.62 2.47
N ALA A 69 0.62 -4.81 3.67
CA ALA A 69 0.59 -6.11 4.33
C ALA A 69 -0.35 -7.10 3.64
N LEU A 70 -1.48 -6.64 3.10
CA LEU A 70 -2.36 -7.46 2.27
C LEU A 70 -1.62 -7.99 1.04
N TYR A 71 -0.79 -7.17 0.39
CA TYR A 71 0.00 -7.63 -0.74
C TYR A 71 1.00 -8.71 -0.34
N HIS A 72 1.81 -8.46 0.69
CA HIS A 72 2.84 -9.40 1.12
C HIS A 72 2.29 -10.69 1.72
N THR A 73 1.02 -10.72 2.12
CA THR A 73 0.31 -11.93 2.57
C THR A 73 -0.52 -12.60 1.46
N GLY A 74 -0.47 -12.09 0.22
CA GLY A 74 -1.20 -12.64 -0.94
C GLY A 74 -2.71 -12.36 -0.92
N LYS A 75 -3.16 -11.43 -0.09
CA LYS A 75 -4.57 -11.12 0.20
C LYS A 75 -5.10 -9.89 -0.53
N LEU A 76 -4.24 -8.99 -1.03
CA LEU A 76 -4.64 -7.70 -1.63
C LEU A 76 -5.77 -7.79 -2.65
N PRO A 77 -5.71 -8.59 -3.73
CA PRO A 77 -6.76 -8.60 -4.74
C PRO A 77 -8.09 -9.16 -4.24
N TYR A 78 -8.07 -9.96 -3.16
CA TYR A 78 -9.25 -10.65 -2.62
C TYR A 78 -9.92 -9.85 -1.49
N HIS A 79 -9.15 -9.11 -0.71
CA HIS A 79 -9.58 -8.47 0.53
C HIS A 79 -9.52 -6.94 0.48
N LEU A 80 -9.26 -6.34 -0.70
CA LEU A 80 -9.16 -4.89 -0.88
C LEU A 80 -10.37 -4.12 -0.33
N PHE A 81 -11.56 -4.70 -0.40
CA PHE A 81 -12.81 -4.05 0.00
C PHE A 81 -13.40 -4.57 1.31
N ASP A 82 -12.71 -5.46 2.03
CA ASP A 82 -13.18 -5.97 3.34
C ASP A 82 -13.19 -4.90 4.44
N TYR A 83 -12.58 -3.75 4.17
CA TYR A 83 -12.63 -2.58 5.04
C TYR A 83 -12.93 -1.30 4.24
N PRO A 84 -13.44 -0.23 4.91
CA PRO A 84 -13.85 0.98 4.21
C PRO A 84 -12.66 1.75 3.60
N GLN A 85 -12.53 1.71 2.27
CA GLN A 85 -11.51 2.43 1.50
C GLN A 85 -11.82 3.92 1.32
N LYS A 86 -12.15 4.64 2.41
CA LYS A 86 -12.58 6.06 2.38
C LYS A 86 -11.57 7.01 1.74
N LEU A 87 -10.28 6.65 1.76
CA LEU A 87 -9.20 7.45 1.19
C LEU A 87 -8.95 7.18 -0.30
N GLY A 88 -9.68 6.23 -0.91
CA GLY A 88 -9.51 5.88 -2.31
C GLY A 88 -8.06 5.51 -2.61
N VAL A 89 -7.49 6.03 -3.70
CA VAL A 89 -6.11 5.64 -4.09
C VAL A 89 -5.04 6.05 -3.08
N LYS A 90 -5.32 7.03 -2.21
CA LYS A 90 -4.40 7.44 -1.13
C LYS A 90 -4.22 6.36 -0.07
N SER A 91 -5.08 5.34 -0.03
CA SER A 91 -4.85 4.17 0.81
C SER A 91 -3.73 3.27 0.30
N LEU A 92 -3.32 3.38 -0.97
CA LEU A 92 -2.27 2.54 -1.55
C LEU A 92 -0.88 3.19 -1.54
N TYR A 93 -0.80 4.53 -1.52
CA TYR A 93 0.46 5.27 -1.59
C TYR A 93 0.28 6.71 -1.06
N PHE A 94 1.40 7.41 -0.90
CA PHE A 94 1.42 8.84 -0.60
C PHE A 94 1.65 9.66 -1.89
N PRO A 95 0.65 10.40 -2.39
CA PRO A 95 0.88 11.40 -3.43
C PRO A 95 1.82 12.48 -2.89
N TRP A 96 2.84 12.85 -3.65
CA TRP A 96 3.74 13.90 -3.21
C TRP A 96 3.01 15.24 -3.07
N ASN A 97 3.03 15.80 -1.86
CA ASN A 97 2.29 16.99 -1.46
C ASN A 97 3.14 17.96 -0.58
N SER A 98 4.46 17.72 -0.50
CA SER A 98 5.41 18.43 0.38
C SER A 98 5.12 18.33 1.89
N ASP A 99 4.29 17.38 2.35
CA ASP A 99 4.13 17.11 3.79
C ASP A 99 5.35 16.35 4.31
N SER A 100 6.16 17.02 5.11
CA SER A 100 7.38 16.47 5.68
C SER A 100 7.13 15.22 6.53
N ARG A 101 5.93 15.06 7.10
CA ARG A 101 5.59 13.90 7.93
C ARG A 101 5.36 12.63 7.11
N GLU A 102 4.95 12.77 5.85
CA GLU A 102 4.74 11.63 4.95
C GLU A 102 6.06 11.12 4.36
N SER A 103 7.10 11.96 4.35
CA SER A 103 8.42 11.66 3.77
C SER A 103 9.04 10.36 4.29
N GLU A 104 8.80 10.01 5.56
CA GLU A 104 9.33 8.79 6.21
C GLU A 104 8.86 7.49 5.53
N TYR A 105 7.66 7.48 4.94
CA TYR A 105 6.94 6.24 4.66
C TYR A 105 6.78 5.92 3.17
N GLY A 106 7.01 6.89 2.29
CA GLY A 106 6.76 6.70 0.86
C GLY A 106 7.70 5.69 0.20
N HIS A 107 8.92 5.46 0.74
CA HIS A 107 9.90 4.58 0.12
C HIS A 107 9.48 3.10 0.06
N PHE A 108 8.70 2.60 1.05
CA PHE A 108 8.39 1.16 1.17
C PHE A 108 7.77 0.57 -0.10
N ILE A 109 6.74 1.20 -0.64
CA ILE A 109 6.08 0.73 -1.86
C ILE A 109 7.01 0.77 -3.07
N TYR A 110 7.80 1.83 -3.23
CA TYR A 110 8.72 1.95 -4.37
C TYR A 110 9.88 0.95 -4.28
N GLU A 111 10.34 0.64 -3.06
CA GLU A 111 11.33 -0.42 -2.82
C GLU A 111 10.78 -1.78 -3.27
N ASP A 112 9.59 -2.16 -2.78
CA ASP A 112 9.01 -3.48 -3.10
C ASP A 112 8.56 -3.60 -4.57
N LEU A 113 8.16 -2.49 -5.21
CA LEU A 113 7.92 -2.43 -6.65
C LEU A 113 9.20 -2.60 -7.49
N GLY A 114 10.37 -2.41 -6.87
CA GLY A 114 11.68 -2.36 -7.52
C GLY A 114 11.93 -1.05 -8.28
N TYR A 115 11.17 0.01 -7.99
CA TYR A 115 11.33 1.32 -8.61
C TYR A 115 12.31 2.19 -7.80
N ILE A 116 13.57 1.74 -7.76
CA ILE A 116 14.59 2.19 -6.81
C ILE A 116 14.90 3.69 -6.88
N ASN A 117 14.78 4.33 -8.05
CA ASN A 117 14.98 5.78 -8.14
C ASN A 117 13.97 6.58 -7.31
N GLU A 118 12.69 6.15 -7.29
CA GLU A 118 11.68 6.81 -6.47
C GLU A 118 11.83 6.45 -4.99
N ALA A 119 12.17 5.20 -4.67
CA ALA A 119 12.52 4.83 -3.29
C ALA A 119 13.68 5.69 -2.75
N GLN A 120 14.72 5.92 -3.58
CA GLN A 120 15.84 6.78 -3.25
C GLN A 120 15.44 8.25 -3.09
N ARG A 121 14.54 8.78 -3.92
CA ARG A 121 14.05 10.16 -3.78
C ARG A 121 13.34 10.35 -2.44
N TRP A 122 12.39 9.46 -2.12
CA TRP A 122 11.67 9.49 -0.85
C TRP A 122 12.63 9.41 0.34
N GLU A 123 13.57 8.46 0.33
CA GLU A 123 14.54 8.30 1.41
C GLU A 123 15.44 9.52 1.60
N PHE A 124 15.82 10.17 0.49
CA PHE A 124 16.61 11.39 0.56
C PHE A 124 15.80 12.54 1.16
N GLU A 125 14.51 12.65 0.82
CA GLU A 125 13.59 13.60 1.45
C GLU A 125 13.42 13.29 2.95
N SER A 126 13.25 12.03 3.34
CA SER A 126 13.17 11.63 4.76
C SER A 126 14.43 12.04 5.51
N MET A 127 15.61 11.75 4.96
CA MET A 127 16.89 12.13 5.58
C MET A 127 17.03 13.64 5.76
N VAL A 128 16.56 14.45 4.79
CA VAL A 128 16.58 15.92 4.92
C VAL A 128 15.65 16.41 6.03
N VAL A 129 14.49 15.77 6.22
CA VAL A 129 13.51 16.15 7.24
C VAL A 129 13.94 15.68 8.64
N TRP A 130 14.36 14.42 8.76
CA TRP A 130 14.56 13.71 10.03
C TRP A 130 16.03 13.56 10.43
N GLY A 131 16.96 13.92 9.55
CA GLY A 131 18.40 13.89 9.76
C GLY A 131 19.08 12.62 9.26
N GLU A 132 20.41 12.57 9.38
CA GLU A 132 21.26 11.45 8.97
C GLU A 132 21.20 10.29 9.98
N THR A 133 20.01 9.72 10.19
CA THR A 133 19.85 8.55 11.06
C THR A 133 20.34 7.28 10.36
N ALA A 134 20.72 6.26 11.15
CA ALA A 134 21.24 5.02 10.58
C ALA A 134 20.30 4.33 9.58
N PRO A 135 18.97 4.19 9.84
CA PRO A 135 18.03 3.67 8.86
C PRO A 135 18.09 4.38 7.50
N HIS A 136 18.12 5.72 7.50
CA HIS A 136 18.19 6.50 6.25
C HIS A 136 19.51 6.29 5.51
N LEU A 137 20.62 6.31 6.23
CA LEU A 137 21.94 6.09 5.65
C LEU A 137 22.08 4.67 5.07
N ILE A 138 21.50 3.66 5.73
CA ILE A 138 21.45 2.27 5.25
C ILE A 138 20.66 2.21 3.94
N ASN A 139 19.44 2.72 3.92
CA ASN A 139 18.60 2.69 2.72
C ASN A 139 19.23 3.48 1.55
N LEU A 140 19.79 4.66 1.80
CA LEU A 140 20.49 5.43 0.77
C LEU A 140 21.73 4.70 0.25
N ALA A 141 22.48 3.99 1.10
CA ALA A 141 23.56 3.12 0.64
C ALA A 141 23.02 1.99 -0.24
N ARG A 142 21.98 1.26 0.22
CA ARG A 142 21.33 0.16 -0.52
C ARG A 142 20.86 0.60 -1.90
N TYR A 143 20.12 1.70 -1.99
CA TYR A 143 19.59 2.20 -3.25
C TYR A 143 20.68 2.70 -4.21
N ASN A 144 21.71 3.39 -3.70
CA ASN A 144 22.81 3.83 -4.56
C ASN A 144 23.67 2.65 -5.06
N ILE A 145 23.80 1.56 -4.29
CA ILE A 145 24.42 0.30 -4.77
C ILE A 145 23.60 -0.27 -5.93
N ALA A 146 22.27 -0.41 -5.74
CA ALA A 146 21.37 -0.94 -6.78
C ALA A 146 21.35 -0.08 -8.04
N ASN A 147 21.40 1.25 -7.91
CA ASN A 147 21.49 2.20 -9.00
C ASN A 147 22.89 2.31 -9.64
N LYS A 148 23.82 1.41 -9.29
CA LYS A 148 25.21 1.36 -9.80
C LYS A 148 25.98 2.66 -9.56
N ARG A 149 25.79 3.30 -8.40
CA ARG A 149 26.48 4.52 -7.94
C ARG A 149 27.36 4.24 -6.72
N PRO A 150 28.38 3.36 -6.82
CA PRO A 150 29.14 2.88 -5.66
C PRO A 150 29.86 4.01 -4.91
N LYS A 151 30.37 5.03 -5.62
CA LYS A 151 31.04 6.18 -4.97
C LYS A 151 30.12 6.99 -4.07
N VAL A 152 28.83 7.09 -4.42
CA VAL A 152 27.83 7.80 -3.61
C VAL A 152 27.44 6.92 -2.42
N ALA A 153 27.17 5.63 -2.65
CA ALA A 153 26.89 4.68 -1.58
C ALA A 153 28.01 4.63 -0.52
N GLN A 154 29.29 4.66 -0.94
CA GLN A 154 30.44 4.67 -0.04
C GLN A 154 30.41 5.86 0.95
N ARG A 155 29.87 7.02 0.56
CA ARG A 155 29.79 8.18 1.46
C ARG A 155 28.89 7.87 2.66
N PHE A 156 27.72 7.30 2.43
CA PHE A 156 26.78 6.89 3.49
C PHE A 156 27.36 5.74 4.33
N ILE A 157 28.00 4.75 3.68
CA ILE A 157 28.67 3.64 4.37
C ILE A 157 29.78 4.13 5.32
N ASN A 158 30.56 5.13 4.90
CA ASN A 158 31.64 5.68 5.72
C ASN A 158 31.12 6.36 7.01
N LEU A 159 29.96 7.02 6.94
CA LEU A 159 29.30 7.58 8.12
C LEU A 159 28.84 6.45 9.06
N LEU A 160 28.19 5.42 8.52
CA LEU A 160 27.73 4.27 9.31
C LEU A 160 28.87 3.51 10.00
N LYS A 161 30.04 3.40 9.35
CA LYS A 161 31.24 2.76 9.92
C LYS A 161 31.79 3.45 11.18
N GLN A 162 31.49 4.74 11.36
CA GLN A 162 31.89 5.49 12.57
C GLN A 162 30.99 5.18 13.77
N SER A 163 29.83 4.55 13.55
CA SER A 163 28.91 4.19 14.62
C SER A 163 29.31 2.89 15.33
N LEU A 164 28.99 2.79 16.62
CA LEU A 164 29.24 1.58 17.42
C LEU A 164 28.31 0.42 17.00
N PHE A 165 27.05 0.71 16.67
CA PHE A 165 26.01 -0.31 16.48
C PHE A 165 25.82 -0.74 15.01
N TYR A 166 26.13 0.11 14.04
CA TYR A 166 25.86 -0.16 12.61
C TYR A 166 27.12 -0.47 11.78
N LYS A 167 28.30 -0.55 12.42
CA LYS A 167 29.55 -0.87 11.73
C LYS A 167 29.49 -2.19 10.95
N LYS A 168 28.92 -3.25 11.55
CA LYS A 168 28.79 -4.57 10.90
C LYS A 168 27.91 -4.52 9.66
N GLU A 169 26.82 -3.77 9.71
CA GLU A 169 25.91 -3.59 8.57
C GLU A 169 26.57 -2.75 7.47
N ALA A 170 27.31 -1.71 7.84
CA ALA A 170 28.10 -0.91 6.90
C ALA A 170 29.17 -1.75 6.17
N GLU A 171 29.86 -2.64 6.89
CA GLU A 171 30.83 -3.59 6.32
C GLU A 171 30.15 -4.61 5.40
N ALA A 172 28.90 -5.00 5.68
CA ALA A 172 28.12 -5.86 4.78
C ALA A 172 27.74 -5.14 3.48
N LEU A 173 27.25 -3.89 3.58
CA LEU A 173 26.93 -3.05 2.43
C LEU A 173 28.15 -2.82 1.52
N GLU A 174 29.31 -2.60 2.11
CA GLU A 174 30.55 -2.37 1.35
C GLU A 174 30.93 -3.56 0.47
N LYS A 175 30.68 -4.80 0.94
CA LYS A 175 30.93 -6.02 0.16
C LYS A 175 30.05 -6.11 -1.10
N TRP A 176 28.93 -5.41 -1.14
CA TRP A 176 28.01 -5.40 -2.28
C TRP A 176 28.28 -4.27 -3.28
N LEU A 177 29.16 -3.31 -2.97
CA LEU A 177 29.51 -2.23 -3.90
C LEU A 177 30.01 -2.72 -5.26
N PRO A 178 30.89 -3.74 -5.36
CA PRO A 178 31.41 -4.20 -6.65
C PRO A 178 30.35 -4.89 -7.50
N THR A 179 29.39 -5.59 -6.87
CA THR A 179 28.33 -6.31 -7.58
C THR A 179 27.20 -5.36 -8.03
N GLY A 180 27.01 -4.27 -7.29
CA GLY A 180 25.86 -3.40 -7.43
C GLY A 180 24.53 -4.14 -7.18
N ASN A 181 24.57 -5.24 -6.43
CA ASN A 181 23.40 -6.06 -6.12
C ASN A 181 23.31 -6.22 -4.60
N VAL A 182 22.20 -5.75 -4.04
CA VAL A 182 21.92 -5.82 -2.60
C VAL A 182 20.95 -6.99 -2.37
N PRO A 183 21.31 -7.98 -1.53
CA PRO A 183 20.41 -9.09 -1.22
C PRO A 183 19.03 -8.62 -0.74
N GLY A 184 17.97 -9.23 -1.29
CA GLY A 184 16.58 -8.92 -0.95
C GLY A 184 16.03 -7.63 -1.56
N LEU A 185 16.84 -6.83 -2.27
CA LEU A 185 16.37 -5.63 -2.95
C LEU A 185 15.97 -5.97 -4.40
N LYS A 186 14.68 -5.82 -4.71
CA LYS A 186 14.20 -5.96 -6.08
C LYS A 186 14.62 -4.74 -6.91
N VAL A 187 15.10 -4.97 -8.12
CA VAL A 187 15.36 -3.89 -9.09
C VAL A 187 14.57 -4.21 -10.34
N SER A 188 13.62 -3.35 -10.70
CA SER A 188 12.89 -3.51 -11.95
C SER A 188 13.88 -3.43 -13.12
N PRO A 189 13.81 -4.36 -14.10
CA PRO A 189 14.68 -4.32 -15.26
C PRO A 189 14.52 -2.96 -15.96
N GLY A 190 15.55 -2.13 -15.87
CA GLY A 190 15.60 -0.88 -16.63
C GLY A 190 15.65 -1.18 -18.12
N LYS A 191 15.11 -0.28 -18.94
CA LYS A 191 15.29 -0.41 -20.39
C LYS A 191 16.77 -0.26 -20.78
N THR A 192 17.13 -0.88 -21.90
CA THR A 192 18.45 -0.75 -22.53
C THR A 192 18.77 0.70 -22.89
N SER A 193 20.06 1.00 -23.10
CA SER A 193 20.65 2.34 -23.22
C SER A 193 20.04 3.28 -24.26
N ASN A 194 19.18 2.78 -25.16
CA ASN A 194 18.57 3.56 -26.25
C ASN A 194 17.21 4.17 -25.90
N THR A 195 16.78 4.10 -24.64
CA THR A 195 15.51 4.69 -24.23
C THR A 195 15.70 6.14 -23.77
N PRO A 196 14.85 7.09 -24.21
CA PRO A 196 14.82 8.42 -23.64
C PRO A 196 14.69 8.41 -22.11
N VAL A 197 15.29 9.42 -21.48
CA VAL A 197 15.15 9.65 -20.03
C VAL A 197 13.66 9.79 -19.69
N ARG A 198 13.20 9.02 -18.71
CA ARG A 198 11.83 9.05 -18.20
C ARG A 198 11.82 9.65 -16.80
N PHE A 199 10.96 10.64 -16.60
CA PHE A 199 10.69 11.21 -15.29
C PHE A 199 9.53 10.47 -14.63
N ALA A 200 9.66 10.19 -13.34
CA ALA A 200 8.60 9.57 -12.55
C ALA A 200 7.46 10.57 -12.31
N ASN A 201 6.22 10.09 -12.35
CA ASN A 201 5.06 10.83 -11.90
C ASN A 201 4.91 10.72 -10.37
N VAL A 202 5.43 11.72 -9.65
CA VAL A 202 5.41 11.76 -8.18
C VAL A 202 4.02 12.03 -7.57
N ILE A 203 3.06 12.50 -8.38
CA ILE A 203 1.71 12.87 -7.94
C ILE A 203 0.76 11.68 -8.12
N ASN A 204 0.92 10.90 -9.19
CA ASN A 204 0.06 9.78 -9.51
C ASN A 204 0.88 8.53 -9.82
N ILE A 205 0.78 7.53 -8.94
CA ILE A 205 1.48 6.25 -9.09
C ILE A 205 0.90 5.37 -10.22
N GLY A 206 -0.33 5.61 -10.68
CA GLY A 206 -0.99 4.75 -11.68
C GLY A 206 -0.19 4.55 -12.98
N PRO A 207 0.25 5.63 -13.66
CA PRO A 207 1.14 5.53 -14.81
C PRO A 207 2.47 4.81 -14.52
N GLU A 208 3.00 4.91 -13.29
CA GLU A 208 4.22 4.21 -12.88
C GLU A 208 3.98 2.70 -12.76
N LEU A 209 2.86 2.30 -12.16
CA LEU A 209 2.48 0.89 -12.04
C LEU A 209 2.24 0.24 -13.40
N GLN A 210 1.54 0.94 -14.31
CA GLN A 210 1.35 0.46 -15.68
C GLN A 210 2.69 0.33 -16.40
N TYR A 211 3.56 1.34 -16.30
CA TYR A 211 4.90 1.28 -16.88
C TYR A 211 5.70 0.07 -16.36
N LEU A 212 5.66 -0.20 -15.05
CA LEU A 212 6.34 -1.35 -14.44
C LEU A 212 5.79 -2.69 -14.94
N CYS A 213 4.47 -2.81 -15.13
CA CYS A 213 3.87 -4.02 -15.71
C CYS A 213 4.31 -4.26 -17.16
N GLU A 214 4.43 -3.18 -17.94
CA GLU A 214 4.90 -3.24 -19.33
C GLU A 214 6.39 -3.56 -19.45
N GLN A 215 7.20 -3.20 -18.44
CA GLN A 215 8.63 -3.51 -18.40
C GLN A 215 8.94 -4.90 -17.86
N ASP A 216 8.19 -5.34 -16.85
CA ASP A 216 8.40 -6.61 -16.17
C ASP A 216 7.06 -7.31 -15.97
N SER A 217 6.74 -8.21 -16.91
CA SER A 217 5.52 -9.00 -16.87
C SER A 217 5.45 -9.95 -15.67
N THR A 218 6.57 -10.18 -14.98
CA THR A 218 6.64 -11.01 -13.77
C THR A 218 6.44 -10.19 -12.48
N ASN A 219 6.28 -8.87 -12.59
CA ASN A 219 6.08 -7.99 -11.44
C ASN A 219 4.64 -8.03 -10.91
N ARG A 220 4.34 -9.06 -10.12
CA ARG A 220 3.02 -9.25 -9.50
C ARG A 220 2.55 -8.05 -8.67
N MET A 221 3.45 -7.40 -7.94
CA MET A 221 3.11 -6.21 -7.14
C MET A 221 2.62 -5.07 -8.01
N ALA A 222 3.35 -4.77 -9.09
CA ALA A 222 2.97 -3.70 -10.01
C ALA A 222 1.58 -3.96 -10.59
N PHE A 223 1.29 -5.22 -10.96
CA PHE A 223 -0.02 -5.62 -11.44
C PHE A 223 -1.12 -5.46 -10.38
N GLU A 224 -0.98 -6.09 -9.20
CA GLU A 224 -2.03 -6.06 -8.18
C GLU A 224 -2.30 -4.65 -7.66
N TYR A 225 -1.25 -3.83 -7.49
CA TYR A 225 -1.40 -2.41 -7.14
C TYR A 225 -2.01 -1.60 -8.28
N LEU A 226 -1.69 -1.88 -9.55
CA LEU A 226 -2.32 -1.21 -10.69
C LEU A 226 -3.83 -1.46 -10.68
N MET A 227 -4.22 -2.73 -10.50
CA MET A 227 -5.62 -3.12 -10.45
C MET A 227 -6.33 -2.48 -9.26
N GLY A 228 -5.73 -2.53 -8.06
CA GLY A 228 -6.25 -1.83 -6.88
C GLY A 228 -6.40 -0.33 -7.10
N ASN A 229 -5.40 0.33 -7.70
CA ASN A 229 -5.44 1.76 -8.01
C ASN A 229 -6.57 2.10 -8.98
N LEU A 230 -6.76 1.29 -10.03
CA LEU A 230 -7.80 1.50 -11.05
C LEU A 230 -9.21 1.25 -10.50
N LEU A 231 -9.38 0.25 -9.63
CA LEU A 231 -10.65 0.01 -8.93
C LEU A 231 -10.97 1.17 -8.00
N LEU A 232 -10.03 1.55 -7.12
CA LEU A 232 -10.22 2.63 -6.16
C LEU A 232 -10.46 3.98 -6.83
N SER A 233 -9.86 4.25 -7.99
CA SER A 233 -10.10 5.47 -8.77
C SER A 233 -11.31 5.40 -9.72
N ASN A 234 -12.07 4.30 -9.70
CA ASN A 234 -13.21 4.07 -10.59
C ASN A 234 -12.88 4.22 -12.09
N ASN A 235 -11.73 3.66 -12.50
CA ASN A 235 -11.28 3.68 -13.88
C ASN A 235 -11.46 2.31 -14.55
N VAL A 236 -12.71 1.88 -14.64
CA VAL A 236 -13.11 0.55 -15.11
C VAL A 236 -12.60 0.24 -16.53
N ILE A 237 -12.59 1.23 -17.43
CA ILE A 237 -12.08 1.05 -18.80
C ILE A 237 -10.60 0.67 -18.79
N ARG A 238 -9.78 1.44 -18.04
CA ARG A 238 -8.35 1.11 -17.92
C ARG A 238 -8.12 -0.17 -17.15
N PHE A 239 -8.97 -0.49 -16.16
CA PHE A 239 -8.92 -1.76 -15.45
C PHE A 239 -9.03 -2.94 -16.43
N VAL A 240 -10.05 -2.97 -17.30
CA VAL A 240 -10.22 -4.05 -18.27
C VAL A 240 -9.06 -4.13 -19.27
N ASN A 241 -8.55 -2.98 -19.75
CA ASN A 241 -7.40 -2.94 -20.66
C ASN A 241 -6.11 -3.52 -20.05
N ASN A 242 -5.95 -3.43 -18.72
CA ASN A 242 -4.79 -3.93 -18.00
C ASN A 242 -5.02 -5.33 -17.40
N LEU A 243 -6.25 -5.82 -17.35
CA LEU A 243 -6.58 -7.14 -16.80
C LEU A 243 -5.87 -8.28 -17.53
N LYS A 244 -5.51 -8.12 -18.81
CA LYS A 244 -4.70 -9.08 -19.58
C LYS A 244 -3.41 -9.53 -18.88
N PHE A 245 -2.82 -8.70 -18.02
CA PHE A 245 -1.60 -9.06 -17.28
C PHE A 245 -1.86 -10.16 -16.23
N ILE A 246 -3.12 -10.44 -15.87
CA ILE A 246 -3.49 -11.49 -14.92
C ILE A 246 -3.01 -12.88 -15.38
N HIS A 247 -2.90 -13.11 -16.69
CA HIS A 247 -2.45 -14.38 -17.26
C HIS A 247 -0.98 -14.70 -17.00
N ASN A 248 -0.19 -13.73 -16.53
CA ASN A 248 1.22 -13.93 -16.17
C ASN A 248 1.40 -14.52 -14.77
N PHE A 249 0.31 -14.71 -14.00
CA PHE A 249 0.36 -15.09 -12.61
C PHE A 249 -0.64 -16.20 -12.28
N ASP A 250 -0.26 -17.05 -11.34
CA ASP A 250 -1.15 -18.09 -10.83
C ASP A 250 -2.12 -17.49 -9.80
N TYR A 251 -3.38 -17.32 -10.23
CA TYR A 251 -4.50 -16.99 -9.36
C TYR A 251 -5.38 -18.23 -9.18
N PRO A 252 -5.69 -18.66 -7.93
CA PRO A 252 -6.59 -19.77 -7.68
C PRO A 252 -7.96 -19.60 -8.34
N GLN A 253 -8.43 -18.35 -8.36
CA GLN A 253 -9.65 -17.92 -9.02
C GLN A 253 -9.56 -16.42 -9.30
N MET A 254 -10.38 -15.95 -10.24
CA MET A 254 -10.57 -14.53 -10.49
C MET A 254 -10.96 -13.83 -9.19
N PRO A 255 -10.23 -12.78 -8.76
CA PRO A 255 -10.59 -12.05 -7.55
C PRO A 255 -12.02 -11.48 -7.62
N PRO A 256 -12.84 -11.57 -6.55
CA PRO A 256 -14.24 -11.15 -6.60
C PRO A 256 -14.41 -9.70 -7.08
N ALA A 257 -13.62 -8.78 -6.54
CA ALA A 257 -13.65 -7.37 -6.92
C ALA A 257 -13.33 -7.14 -8.41
N TYR A 258 -12.52 -8.03 -9.02
CA TYR A 258 -12.14 -7.91 -10.41
C TYR A 258 -13.29 -8.34 -11.32
N GLU A 259 -13.97 -9.43 -10.96
CA GLU A 259 -15.16 -9.90 -11.66
C GLU A 259 -16.34 -8.92 -11.50
N GLU A 260 -16.51 -8.36 -10.30
CA GLU A 260 -17.48 -7.31 -10.01
C GLU A 260 -17.27 -6.07 -10.91
N ALA A 261 -16.02 -5.63 -11.09
CA ALA A 261 -15.68 -4.51 -11.98
C ALA A 261 -15.84 -4.85 -13.46
N LEU A 262 -15.48 -6.08 -13.87
CA LEU A 262 -15.68 -6.57 -15.23
C LEU A 262 -17.17 -6.61 -15.59
N TYR A 263 -18.03 -6.97 -14.64
CA TYR A 263 -19.48 -6.91 -14.84
C TYR A 263 -20.00 -5.49 -14.99
N ILE A 264 -19.50 -4.52 -14.21
CA ILE A 264 -19.82 -3.09 -14.42
C ILE A 264 -19.39 -2.63 -15.81
N TYR A 265 -18.22 -3.06 -16.28
CA TYR A 265 -17.79 -2.78 -17.65
C TYR A 265 -18.77 -3.37 -18.68
N LYS A 266 -19.16 -4.64 -18.53
CA LYS A 266 -20.13 -5.34 -19.40
C LYS A 266 -21.45 -4.58 -19.49
N LEU A 267 -21.98 -4.06 -18.38
CA LEU A 267 -23.22 -3.27 -18.38
C LEU A 267 -23.09 -1.90 -19.07
N GLY A 268 -21.87 -1.35 -19.12
CA GLY A 268 -21.59 -0.04 -19.71
C GLY A 268 -21.23 -0.05 -21.20
N VAL A 269 -20.97 -1.22 -21.79
CA VAL A 269 -20.56 -1.37 -23.20
C VAL A 269 -21.45 -2.36 -23.94
N GLY A 270 -21.48 -2.29 -25.27
CA GLY A 270 -22.17 -3.29 -26.09
C GLY A 270 -21.47 -4.65 -26.09
N GLU A 271 -22.21 -5.72 -26.43
CA GLU A 271 -21.72 -7.11 -26.44
C GLU A 271 -20.44 -7.26 -27.27
N GLU A 272 -20.39 -6.69 -28.48
CA GLU A 272 -19.21 -6.74 -29.35
C GLU A 272 -17.96 -6.15 -28.67
N THR A 273 -18.11 -5.01 -27.99
CA THR A 273 -17.00 -4.37 -27.26
C THR A 273 -16.56 -5.20 -26.06
N PHE A 274 -17.52 -5.80 -25.34
CA PHE A 274 -17.21 -6.67 -24.21
C PHE A 274 -16.46 -7.94 -24.67
N SER A 275 -16.90 -8.59 -25.75
CA SER A 275 -16.26 -9.79 -26.30
C SER A 275 -14.79 -9.55 -26.68
N LYS A 276 -14.45 -8.34 -27.15
CA LYS A 276 -13.06 -7.95 -27.47
C LYS A 276 -12.12 -7.96 -26.25
N SER A 277 -12.65 -7.93 -25.02
CA SER A 277 -11.83 -8.02 -23.81
C SER A 277 -11.21 -9.42 -23.61
N GLY A 278 -11.80 -10.46 -24.20
CA GLY A 278 -11.38 -11.85 -24.00
C GLY A 278 -11.77 -12.46 -22.64
N PHE A 279 -12.51 -11.73 -21.80
CA PHE A 279 -12.98 -12.21 -20.50
C PHE A 279 -14.47 -12.50 -20.49
N THR A 280 -14.87 -13.38 -19.59
CA THR A 280 -16.28 -13.71 -19.30
C THR A 280 -16.61 -13.37 -17.86
N VAL A 281 -17.88 -13.09 -17.57
CA VAL A 281 -18.40 -12.93 -16.21
C VAL A 281 -19.22 -14.17 -15.87
N SER A 282 -19.05 -14.73 -14.67
CA SER A 282 -19.84 -15.87 -14.21
C SER A 282 -21.30 -15.48 -13.96
N GLU A 283 -22.22 -16.41 -14.19
CA GLU A 283 -23.64 -16.24 -13.85
C GLU A 283 -23.85 -15.93 -12.36
N GLN A 284 -22.96 -16.41 -11.49
CA GLN A 284 -23.03 -16.14 -10.06
C GLN A 284 -22.85 -14.64 -9.76
N THR A 285 -21.90 -13.99 -10.42
CA THR A 285 -21.67 -12.55 -10.25
C THR A 285 -22.83 -11.73 -10.80
N GLU A 286 -23.46 -12.16 -11.90
CA GLU A 286 -24.68 -11.51 -12.41
C GLU A 286 -25.85 -11.63 -11.42
N LYS A 287 -26.10 -12.82 -10.87
CA LYS A 287 -27.14 -13.04 -9.84
C LYS A 287 -26.89 -12.22 -8.58
N ARG A 288 -25.62 -12.16 -8.12
CA ARG A 288 -25.22 -11.33 -6.98
C ARG A 288 -25.50 -9.85 -7.24
N PHE A 289 -25.25 -9.35 -8.45
CA PHE A 289 -25.57 -7.97 -8.79
C PHE A 289 -27.08 -7.70 -8.84
N GLN A 290 -27.88 -8.62 -9.39
CA GLN A 290 -29.34 -8.49 -9.39
C GLN A 290 -29.90 -8.41 -7.96
N GLN A 291 -29.37 -9.22 -7.04
CA GLN A 291 -29.73 -9.14 -5.62
C GLN A 291 -29.30 -7.80 -5.00
N TYR A 292 -28.06 -7.35 -5.26
CA TYR A 292 -27.58 -6.05 -4.83
C TYR A 292 -28.50 -4.90 -5.29
N TYR A 293 -28.84 -4.89 -6.58
CA TYR A 293 -29.71 -3.88 -7.18
C TYR A 293 -31.15 -3.94 -6.62
N GLY A 294 -31.69 -5.14 -6.39
CA GLY A 294 -33.00 -5.33 -5.76
C GLY A 294 -33.06 -4.73 -4.35
N LEU A 295 -32.08 -5.05 -3.50
CA LEU A 295 -31.98 -4.49 -2.14
C LEU A 295 -31.84 -2.96 -2.16
N TYR A 296 -31.06 -2.42 -3.11
CA TYR A 296 -30.89 -0.98 -3.28
C TYR A 296 -32.22 -0.30 -3.63
N LYS A 297 -32.94 -0.84 -4.64
CA LYS A 297 -34.23 -0.32 -5.10
C LYS A 297 -35.31 -0.38 -4.01
N ASN A 298 -35.32 -1.44 -3.21
CA ASN A 298 -36.24 -1.62 -2.09
C ASN A 298 -35.84 -0.81 -0.84
N ARG A 299 -34.71 -0.09 -0.86
CA ARG A 299 -34.16 0.67 0.26
C ARG A 299 -33.83 -0.19 1.50
N GLU A 300 -33.49 -1.45 1.30
CA GLU A 300 -33.09 -2.40 2.36
C GLU A 300 -31.63 -2.17 2.81
N MET A 301 -31.28 -0.94 3.21
CA MET A 301 -29.89 -0.50 3.38
C MET A 301 -29.07 -1.28 4.41
N GLN A 302 -29.70 -1.75 5.50
CA GLN A 302 -29.03 -2.57 6.51
C GLN A 302 -28.57 -3.90 5.94
N ARG A 303 -29.48 -4.57 5.20
CA ARG A 303 -29.22 -5.85 4.57
C ARG A 303 -28.24 -5.71 3.42
N LEU A 304 -28.37 -4.67 2.61
CA LEU A 304 -27.42 -4.33 1.54
C LEU A 304 -26.00 -4.16 2.08
N LYS A 305 -25.83 -3.41 3.19
CA LYS A 305 -24.51 -3.25 3.83
C LYS A 305 -23.99 -4.57 4.41
N SER A 306 -24.86 -5.36 5.03
CA SER A 306 -24.47 -6.64 5.63
C SER A 306 -24.02 -7.67 4.59
N GLU A 307 -24.69 -7.74 3.45
CA GLU A 307 -24.43 -8.76 2.42
C GLU A 307 -23.38 -8.32 1.39
N PHE A 308 -23.29 -7.02 1.10
CA PHE A 308 -22.46 -6.49 0.01
C PHE A 308 -21.48 -5.40 0.45
N GLY A 309 -21.35 -5.14 1.75
CA GLY A 309 -20.50 -4.06 2.28
C GLY A 309 -19.03 -4.15 1.88
N ASN A 310 -18.55 -5.36 1.54
CA ASN A 310 -17.19 -5.63 1.08
C ASN A 310 -17.04 -5.76 -0.44
N THR A 311 -18.03 -5.34 -1.21
CA THR A 311 -17.97 -5.39 -2.68
C THR A 311 -17.46 -4.10 -3.28
N TYR A 312 -16.90 -4.21 -4.48
CA TYR A 312 -16.58 -3.06 -5.32
C TYR A 312 -17.80 -2.19 -5.59
N TRP A 313 -18.98 -2.80 -5.75
CA TRP A 313 -20.23 -2.07 -5.98
C TRP A 313 -20.64 -1.20 -4.80
N TYR A 314 -20.54 -1.73 -3.58
CA TYR A 314 -20.82 -0.96 -2.37
C TYR A 314 -19.80 0.17 -2.17
N TYR A 315 -18.53 -0.10 -2.43
CA TYR A 315 -17.50 0.94 -2.41
C TYR A 315 -17.86 2.08 -3.36
N LEU A 316 -18.20 1.79 -4.61
CA LEU A 316 -18.52 2.80 -5.62
C LEU A 316 -19.76 3.63 -5.30
N ASN A 317 -20.77 3.07 -4.63
CA ASN A 317 -22.03 3.76 -4.37
C ASN A 317 -22.09 4.50 -3.02
N PHE A 318 -21.21 4.18 -2.07
CA PHE A 318 -21.36 4.68 -0.70
C PHE A 318 -20.05 5.12 -0.02
N ILE A 319 -18.88 4.74 -0.55
CA ILE A 319 -17.59 4.99 0.11
C ILE A 319 -16.66 5.83 -0.76
N SER A 320 -16.70 5.66 -2.07
CA SER A 320 -15.69 6.20 -2.99
C SER A 320 -15.58 7.73 -2.90
N PRO A 321 -14.39 8.29 -2.69
CA PRO A 321 -14.19 9.73 -2.72
C PRO A 321 -14.20 10.32 -4.14
N TYR A 322 -14.27 9.47 -5.18
CA TYR A 322 -14.26 9.89 -6.58
C TYR A 322 -15.66 9.91 -7.24
N GLY A 323 -16.71 9.71 -6.43
CA GLY A 323 -18.12 9.84 -6.82
C GLY A 323 -18.81 8.56 -7.31
N ASP A 324 -20.14 8.55 -7.20
CA ASP A 324 -21.03 7.44 -7.53
C ASP A 324 -21.22 7.31 -9.04
N LYS A 325 -21.02 6.11 -9.61
CA LYS A 325 -21.24 5.88 -11.05
C LYS A 325 -21.96 4.58 -11.43
N ILE A 326 -22.39 3.73 -10.50
CA ILE A 326 -23.08 2.49 -10.89
C ILE A 326 -24.58 2.72 -11.07
N ILE A 327 -25.23 3.44 -10.15
CA ILE A 327 -26.69 3.65 -10.17
C ILE A 327 -26.94 5.15 -10.03
N LYS A 328 -27.51 5.77 -11.07
CA LYS A 328 -28.03 7.14 -10.98
C LYS A 328 -29.43 7.07 -10.34
N ASN A 329 -29.68 7.93 -9.36
CA ASN A 329 -31.02 8.18 -8.82
C ASN A 329 -32.01 8.61 -9.90
#